data_AF-A0A517X2I0-F1
#
_entry.id   AF-A0A517X2I0-F1
#
_cell.length_a   1.000
_cell.length_b   1.000
_cell.length_c   1.000
_cell.angle_alpha   90.00
_cell.angle_beta   90.00
_cell.angle_gamma   90.00
#
_symmetry.space_group_name_H-M   'P 1'
#
loop_
_entity.id
_entity.type
_entity.pdbx_description
1 polymer ?
#
loop_
_entity_poly.entity_id
_entity_poly.type
_entity_poly.pdbx_seq_one_letter_code
_entity_poly.pdbx_strand_id
1 'polypeptide(L)'
;MDGIHTRAINMIPGFTYRILQYVDQAPMYNAYEVDCANVSMINSVHVYCFLSSQTFVRTALPAFMCPSDVGPAFAESSGVRWGGNYMGCIGWSRNRSTGSDNGMFGYETKTKMRDITNGTSSTMMLSEGVQRVTVPTGFSWGYPGCYWIGGAHGEVTFTAFETPNTSAADQNFLCKSTTDVNAPCVSNQIDKWNYARSKHVGGVHIGMADGAVRFISENIDRGTYRALATMSGDEVIGEF
;
A
#
# COMPACT_ATOMS: atom_id res chain seq x y z
N MET A 1 -26.82 -13.14 -2.57
CA MET A 1 -25.39 -12.85 -2.83
C MET A 1 -24.84 -12.41 -1.51
N ASP A 2 -24.39 -13.39 -0.75
CA ASP A 2 -24.35 -13.30 0.71
C ASP A 2 -23.16 -12.48 1.20
N GLY A 3 -23.45 -11.64 2.20
CA GLY A 3 -22.47 -10.80 2.85
C GLY A 3 -21.45 -11.64 3.60
N ILE A 4 -20.18 -11.45 3.28
CA ILE A 4 -19.06 -12.08 3.97
C ILE A 4 -18.88 -11.39 5.33
N HIS A 5 -19.26 -12.08 6.40
CA HIS A 5 -19.00 -11.67 7.78
C HIS A 5 -17.63 -12.19 8.27
N THR A 6 -16.88 -11.23 8.80
CA THR A 6 -15.65 -11.24 9.60
C THR A 6 -15.30 -12.52 10.38
N ARG A 7 -14.10 -13.07 10.11
CA ARG A 7 -13.35 -13.97 11.03
C ARG A 7 -11.84 -13.67 11.07
N ALA A 8 -11.48 -12.40 11.27
CA ALA A 8 -10.18 -12.01 11.81
C ALA A 8 -10.41 -10.70 12.56
N ILE A 9 -10.54 -10.78 13.88
CA ILE A 9 -11.04 -9.69 14.71
C ILE A 9 -10.01 -8.53 14.62
N ASN A 10 -10.38 -7.50 13.86
CA ASN A 10 -9.70 -6.22 13.60
C ASN A 10 -8.53 -6.15 12.60
N MET A 11 -8.40 -7.07 11.64
CA MET A 11 -7.48 -6.85 10.50
C MET A 11 -8.10 -7.30 9.17
N ILE A 12 -8.50 -6.32 8.35
CA ILE A 12 -8.85 -6.55 6.95
C ILE A 12 -7.52 -6.71 6.21
N PRO A 13 -7.24 -7.88 5.59
CA PRO A 13 -5.99 -8.01 4.88
C PRO A 13 -6.00 -7.08 3.64
N GLY A 14 -4.82 -6.66 3.17
CA GLY A 14 -4.70 -5.58 2.18
C GLY A 14 -5.38 -5.89 0.83
N PHE A 15 -5.56 -4.91 -0.04
CA PHE A 15 -6.16 -5.18 -1.35
C PHE A 15 -5.36 -6.19 -2.20
N THR A 16 -4.05 -6.29 -1.95
CA THR A 16 -3.09 -7.10 -2.72
C THR A 16 -3.35 -8.60 -2.65
N TYR A 17 -3.75 -9.17 -1.50
CA TYR A 17 -4.07 -10.60 -1.45
C TYR A 17 -5.39 -10.94 -2.17
N ARG A 18 -6.38 -10.03 -2.11
CA ARG A 18 -7.71 -10.22 -2.75
C ARG A 18 -7.61 -10.32 -4.25
N ILE A 19 -6.59 -9.70 -4.84
CA ILE A 19 -6.39 -9.67 -6.29
C ILE A 19 -5.52 -10.82 -6.83
N LEU A 20 -4.91 -11.64 -5.95
CA LEU A 20 -4.01 -12.73 -6.36
C LEU A 20 -4.65 -13.72 -7.33
N GLN A 21 -5.92 -14.06 -7.12
CA GLN A 21 -6.69 -14.94 -8.01
C GLN A 21 -6.91 -14.36 -9.42
N TYR A 22 -6.79 -13.03 -9.59
CA TYR A 22 -6.97 -12.33 -10.86
C TYR A 22 -5.64 -11.99 -11.55
N VAL A 23 -4.50 -12.31 -10.92
CA VAL A 23 -3.15 -12.09 -11.47
C VAL A 23 -2.36 -13.40 -11.56
N ASP A 24 -3.06 -14.51 -11.82
CA ASP A 24 -2.48 -15.85 -11.96
C ASP A 24 -1.69 -16.34 -10.72
N GLN A 25 -2.09 -15.89 -9.53
CA GLN A 25 -1.50 -16.32 -8.24
C GLN A 25 -2.52 -17.10 -7.37
N ALA A 26 -3.43 -17.85 -8.00
CA ALA A 26 -4.43 -18.67 -7.32
C ALA A 26 -3.85 -19.69 -6.31
N PRO A 27 -2.73 -20.40 -6.59
CA PRO A 27 -2.13 -21.30 -5.60
C PRO A 27 -1.71 -20.58 -4.31
N MET A 28 -1.21 -19.34 -4.45
CA MET A 28 -0.76 -18.54 -3.33
C MET A 28 -1.92 -17.94 -2.53
N TYR A 29 -3.00 -17.54 -3.21
CA TYR A 29 -4.27 -17.19 -2.56
C TYR A 29 -4.78 -18.34 -1.68
N ASN A 30 -4.83 -19.56 -2.22
CA ASN A 30 -5.29 -20.73 -1.47
C ASN A 30 -4.39 -21.03 -0.27
N ALA A 31 -3.06 -20.92 -0.43
CA ALA A 31 -2.12 -21.12 0.67
C ALA A 31 -2.32 -20.09 1.81
N TYR A 32 -2.57 -18.83 1.45
CA TYR A 32 -2.87 -17.77 2.40
C TYR A 32 -4.17 -18.03 3.17
N GLU A 33 -5.26 -18.39 2.47
CA GLU A 33 -6.55 -18.67 3.10
C GLU A 33 -6.49 -19.87 4.06
N VAL A 34 -5.74 -20.92 3.71
CA VAL A 34 -5.51 -22.08 4.58
C VAL A 34 -4.73 -21.68 5.84
N ASP A 35 -3.67 -20.87 5.70
CA ASP A 35 -2.89 -20.40 6.85
C ASP A 35 -3.73 -19.51 7.78
N CYS A 36 -4.51 -18.58 7.22
CA CYS A 36 -5.44 -17.74 7.99
C CYS A 36 -6.49 -18.56 8.76
N ALA A 37 -7.03 -19.63 8.18
CA ALA A 37 -7.99 -20.50 8.86
C ALA A 37 -7.37 -21.18 10.10
N ASN A 38 -6.09 -21.55 10.01
CA ASN A 38 -5.37 -22.22 11.09
C ASN A 38 -5.04 -21.29 12.27
N VAL A 39 -4.98 -19.97 12.08
CA VAL A 39 -4.63 -19.03 13.17
C VAL A 39 -5.84 -18.48 13.93
N SER A 40 -7.05 -18.90 13.57
CA SER A 40 -8.25 -18.60 14.37
C SER A 40 -8.24 -19.17 15.80
N MET A 41 -7.19 -19.88 16.22
CA MET A 41 -7.01 -20.48 17.55
C MET A 41 -6.04 -19.76 18.51
N ILE A 42 -5.40 -18.66 18.10
CA ILE A 42 -4.46 -17.93 18.97
C ILE A 42 -4.97 -16.49 19.17
N ASN A 43 -5.20 -16.08 20.42
CA ASN A 43 -5.74 -14.77 20.84
C ASN A 43 -4.85 -13.53 20.47
N SER A 44 -4.00 -13.61 19.45
CA SER A 44 -3.04 -12.57 19.10
C SER A 44 -3.55 -11.67 17.98
N VAL A 45 -3.90 -10.44 18.36
CA VAL A 45 -4.52 -9.37 17.56
C VAL A 45 -3.56 -8.73 16.55
N HIS A 46 -2.41 -9.31 16.22
CA HIS A 46 -1.44 -8.67 15.34
C HIS A 46 -0.54 -9.74 14.73
N VAL A 47 -0.66 -10.02 13.42
CA VAL A 47 0.46 -10.38 12.52
C VAL A 47 1.32 -11.62 12.86
N TYR A 48 1.07 -12.29 13.98
CA TYR A 48 1.62 -13.59 14.34
C TYR A 48 0.97 -14.74 13.56
N CYS A 49 -0.01 -14.43 12.69
CA CYS A 49 -0.71 -15.43 11.90
C CYS A 49 0.10 -16.08 10.80
N PHE A 50 1.19 -15.46 10.36
CA PHE A 50 1.98 -16.06 9.31
C PHE A 50 3.25 -16.59 9.93
N LEU A 51 3.35 -17.92 10.03
CA LEU A 51 4.63 -18.54 10.33
C LEU A 51 5.60 -18.06 9.25
N SER A 52 6.72 -17.47 9.67
CA SER A 52 7.82 -17.08 8.76
C SER A 52 8.34 -18.23 7.89
N SER A 53 7.94 -19.47 8.18
CA SER A 53 8.20 -20.67 7.41
C SER A 53 7.29 -20.85 6.19
N GLN A 54 6.18 -20.11 6.08
CA GLN A 54 5.29 -20.23 4.93
C GLN A 54 5.95 -19.73 3.66
N THR A 55 5.91 -20.55 2.60
CA THR A 55 6.58 -20.25 1.33
C THR A 55 6.05 -18.97 0.70
N PHE A 56 4.74 -18.72 0.75
CA PHE A 56 4.13 -17.53 0.12
C PHE A 56 4.64 -16.21 0.72
N VAL A 57 5.03 -16.19 1.99
CA VAL A 57 5.59 -15.00 2.66
C VAL A 57 6.94 -14.61 2.05
N ARG A 58 7.64 -15.57 1.42
CA ARG A 58 8.97 -15.40 0.80
C ARG A 58 8.92 -15.43 -0.73
N THR A 59 7.77 -15.69 -1.34
CA THR A 59 7.65 -15.73 -2.79
C THR A 59 7.58 -14.31 -3.33
N ALA A 60 8.56 -13.96 -4.17
CA ALA A 60 8.52 -12.71 -4.90
C ALA A 60 7.48 -12.75 -6.02
N LEU A 61 6.73 -11.67 -6.16
CA LEU A 61 5.73 -11.51 -7.21
C LEU A 61 6.14 -10.40 -8.16
N PRO A 62 6.71 -10.73 -9.33
CA PRO A 62 7.17 -9.73 -10.30
C PRO A 62 6.08 -8.74 -10.72
N ALA A 63 4.82 -9.17 -10.79
CA ALA A 63 3.67 -8.32 -11.12
C ALA A 63 3.46 -7.15 -10.14
N PHE A 64 4.05 -7.23 -8.95
CA PHE A 64 3.92 -6.22 -7.91
C PHE A 64 5.23 -5.46 -7.64
N MET A 65 6.26 -5.71 -8.44
CA MET A 65 7.55 -5.03 -8.35
C MET A 65 7.61 -3.91 -9.38
N CYS A 66 8.11 -2.75 -8.96
CA CYS A 66 8.40 -1.66 -9.88
C CYS A 66 9.75 -1.94 -10.57
N PRO A 67 9.85 -1.87 -11.91
CA PRO A 67 11.11 -2.09 -12.61
C PRO A 67 12.24 -1.10 -12.26
N SER A 68 11.92 0.09 -11.74
CA SER A 68 12.94 1.04 -11.28
C SER A 68 13.50 0.70 -9.89
N ASP A 69 12.82 -0.15 -9.13
CA ASP A 69 13.18 -0.52 -7.77
C ASP A 69 13.41 -2.02 -7.64
N VAL A 70 14.40 -2.51 -8.40
CA VAL A 70 14.89 -3.90 -8.39
C VAL A 70 15.71 -4.24 -7.14
N GLY A 71 15.40 -3.63 -5.99
CA GLY A 71 15.98 -4.03 -4.71
C GLY A 71 15.78 -5.53 -4.45
N PRO A 72 16.55 -6.15 -3.53
CA PRO A 72 16.29 -7.54 -3.18
C PRO A 72 14.81 -7.65 -2.84
N ALA A 73 14.14 -8.64 -3.42
CA ALA A 73 12.70 -8.81 -3.30
C ALA A 73 12.23 -8.91 -1.83
N PHE A 74 13.16 -9.13 -0.90
CA PHE A 74 12.93 -9.23 0.52
C PHE A 74 13.13 -7.89 1.22
N ALA A 75 12.10 -7.47 1.95
CA ALA A 75 12.10 -6.21 2.69
C ALA A 75 12.68 -6.35 4.11
N GLU A 76 13.28 -7.49 4.44
CA GLU A 76 13.91 -7.76 5.74
C GLU A 76 15.26 -8.47 5.54
N SER A 77 16.28 -8.08 6.30
CA SER A 77 17.65 -8.61 6.23
C SER A 77 17.76 -10.10 6.56
N SER A 78 16.77 -10.66 7.27
CA SER A 78 16.66 -12.10 7.54
C SER A 78 16.10 -12.91 6.36
N GLY A 79 15.69 -12.25 5.26
CA GLY A 79 15.11 -12.90 4.08
C GLY A 79 13.71 -13.48 4.34
N VAL A 80 13.03 -13.02 5.39
CA VAL A 80 11.82 -13.67 5.90
C VAL A 80 10.55 -13.23 5.18
N ARG A 81 10.49 -11.99 4.68
CA ARG A 81 9.26 -11.43 4.11
C ARG A 81 9.52 -10.67 2.82
N TRP A 82 8.76 -11.02 1.80
CA TRP A 82 8.70 -10.30 0.54
C TRP A 82 7.73 -9.12 0.65
N GLY A 83 8.06 -8.01 -0.02
CA GLY A 83 7.22 -6.82 -0.16
C GLY A 83 7.25 -6.29 -1.60
N GLY A 84 6.24 -5.52 -1.98
CA GLY A 84 6.10 -4.95 -3.33
C GLY A 84 5.99 -3.43 -3.37
N ASN A 85 5.97 -2.85 -4.56
CA ASN A 85 6.06 -1.39 -4.74
C ASN A 85 4.72 -0.67 -4.88
N TYR A 86 3.59 -1.35 -5.05
CA TYR A 86 2.32 -0.70 -5.36
C TYR A 86 1.41 -0.58 -4.14
N MET A 87 0.98 0.64 -3.86
CA MET A 87 0.16 0.99 -2.71
C MET A 87 -1.19 1.57 -3.14
N GLY A 88 -2.23 1.34 -2.34
CA GLY A 88 -3.56 1.91 -2.52
C GLY A 88 -3.66 3.37 -2.10
N CYS A 89 -4.38 4.18 -2.87
CA CYS A 89 -4.65 5.57 -2.56
C CYS A 89 -5.74 5.71 -1.50
N ILE A 90 -5.45 6.40 -0.39
CA ILE A 90 -6.43 6.72 0.66
C ILE A 90 -7.05 8.11 0.50
N GLY A 91 -6.65 8.84 -0.54
CA GLY A 91 -6.90 10.27 -0.67
C GLY A 91 -5.72 11.07 -0.14
N TRP A 92 -5.99 12.19 0.53
CA TRP A 92 -4.95 13.10 1.00
C TRP A 92 -4.94 13.30 2.53
N SER A 93 -5.57 12.40 3.29
CA SER A 93 -5.49 12.40 4.75
C SER A 93 -4.31 11.58 5.28
N ARG A 94 -4.15 11.54 6.60
CA ARG A 94 -3.23 10.61 7.26
C ARG A 94 -3.69 9.16 7.08
N ASN A 95 -2.74 8.25 6.99
CA ASN A 95 -3.01 6.83 6.88
C ASN A 95 -3.64 6.30 8.17
N ARG A 96 -4.63 5.41 8.05
CA ARG A 96 -5.50 4.94 9.14
C ARG A 96 -6.46 6.00 9.70
N SER A 97 -6.87 6.99 8.91
CA SER A 97 -7.86 7.96 9.40
C SER A 97 -9.28 7.40 9.34
N THR A 98 -9.95 7.32 10.49
CA THR A 98 -11.35 6.91 10.52
C THR A 98 -12.24 8.05 10.01
N GLY A 99 -12.86 7.89 8.85
CA GLY A 99 -13.93 8.78 8.37
C GLY A 99 -13.46 10.05 7.63
N SER A 100 -12.16 10.23 7.40
CA SER A 100 -11.66 11.31 6.53
C SER A 100 -10.98 10.81 5.25
N ASP A 101 -10.91 9.49 5.06
CA ASP A 101 -10.34 8.90 3.87
C ASP A 101 -11.33 9.10 2.71
N ASN A 102 -10.89 9.79 1.67
CA ASN A 102 -11.71 10.14 0.50
C ASN A 102 -11.17 9.53 -0.80
N GLY A 103 -10.15 8.67 -0.72
CA GLY A 103 -9.70 7.82 -1.82
C GLY A 103 -10.26 6.39 -1.76
N MET A 104 -9.92 5.59 -2.77
CA MET A 104 -10.53 4.28 -2.97
C MET A 104 -10.17 3.23 -1.91
N PHE A 105 -9.00 3.32 -1.28
CA PHE A 105 -8.46 2.31 -0.35
C PHE A 105 -8.36 2.79 1.10
N GLY A 106 -9.33 3.58 1.57
CA GLY A 106 -9.36 4.06 2.95
C GLY A 106 -9.43 2.93 4.00
N TYR A 107 -9.00 3.25 5.22
CA TYR A 107 -8.98 2.32 6.34
C TYR A 107 -10.39 1.89 6.75
N GLU A 108 -10.65 0.58 6.76
CA GLU A 108 -11.96 -0.02 7.07
C GLU A 108 -13.12 0.51 6.19
N THR A 109 -12.81 0.97 4.98
CA THR A 109 -13.80 1.45 4.02
C THR A 109 -14.33 0.33 3.11
N LYS A 110 -15.48 0.57 2.49
CA LYS A 110 -16.11 -0.31 1.50
C LYS A 110 -16.48 0.50 0.26
N THR A 111 -15.51 0.69 -0.63
CA THR A 111 -15.70 1.45 -1.87
C THR A 111 -16.21 0.54 -2.99
N LYS A 112 -17.26 0.98 -3.70
CA LYS A 112 -17.73 0.37 -4.95
C LYS A 112 -17.42 1.30 -6.12
N MET A 113 -17.34 0.74 -7.34
CA MET A 113 -17.10 1.54 -8.55
C MET A 113 -18.12 2.68 -8.74
N ARG A 114 -19.37 2.48 -8.33
CA ARG A 114 -20.42 3.52 -8.39
C ARG A 114 -20.19 4.71 -7.45
N ASP A 115 -19.34 4.53 -6.43
CA ASP A 115 -19.04 5.57 -5.44
C ASP A 115 -17.95 6.53 -5.97
N ILE A 116 -17.37 6.24 -7.16
CA ILE A 116 -16.37 7.05 -7.86
C ILE A 116 -17.08 8.08 -8.74
N THR A 117 -17.67 9.10 -8.13
CA THR A 117 -18.47 10.12 -8.82
C THR A 117 -17.62 11.14 -9.58
N ASN A 118 -16.34 11.30 -9.22
CA ASN A 118 -15.37 12.14 -9.95
C ASN A 118 -14.96 11.54 -11.32
N GLY A 119 -15.36 10.30 -11.60
CA GLY A 119 -15.00 9.57 -12.82
C GLY A 119 -13.79 8.67 -12.64
N THR A 120 -13.87 7.47 -13.20
CA THR A 120 -12.86 6.41 -13.03
C THR A 120 -11.53 6.76 -13.72
N SER A 121 -11.57 7.53 -14.80
CA SER A 121 -10.38 7.99 -15.52
C SER A 121 -9.67 9.18 -14.87
N SER A 122 -10.29 9.76 -13.84
CA SER A 122 -9.81 10.94 -13.10
C SER A 122 -9.60 10.65 -11.61
N THR A 123 -9.69 9.38 -11.21
CA THR A 123 -9.45 8.94 -9.82
C THR A 123 -8.28 7.99 -9.78
N MET A 124 -7.23 8.35 -9.04
CA MET A 124 -6.08 7.49 -8.83
C MET A 124 -6.43 6.38 -7.82
N MET A 125 -6.00 5.18 -8.15
CA MET A 125 -6.27 3.96 -7.39
C MET A 125 -4.98 3.45 -6.74
N LEU A 126 -3.89 3.35 -7.51
CA LEU A 126 -2.61 2.83 -7.06
C LEU A 126 -1.47 3.80 -7.38
N SER A 127 -0.40 3.77 -6.59
CA SER A 127 0.87 4.39 -6.97
C SER A 127 2.06 3.61 -6.43
N GLU A 128 3.23 3.93 -6.97
CA GLU A 128 4.52 3.37 -6.58
C GLU A 128 4.95 3.84 -5.19
N GLY A 129 5.74 3.00 -4.53
CA GLY A 129 6.49 3.24 -3.32
C GLY A 129 7.87 2.60 -3.43
N VAL A 130 8.82 3.06 -2.63
CA VAL A 130 10.20 2.54 -2.63
C VAL A 130 10.38 1.53 -1.50
N GLN A 131 10.93 0.36 -1.83
CA GLN A 131 11.32 -0.67 -0.89
C GLN A 131 12.57 -0.24 -0.10
N ARG A 132 12.49 -0.35 1.22
CA ARG A 132 13.61 -0.05 2.13
C ARG A 132 14.17 -1.36 2.69
N VAL A 133 15.32 -1.76 2.17
CA VAL A 133 15.90 -3.10 2.39
C VAL A 133 16.94 -3.15 3.51
N THR A 134 17.44 -2.01 3.98
CA THR A 134 18.33 -1.92 5.15
C THR A 134 17.49 -1.83 6.41
N VAL A 135 17.79 -2.62 7.44
CA VAL A 135 17.15 -2.51 8.77
C VAL A 135 18.16 -2.80 9.89
N PRO A 136 18.07 -2.10 11.03
CA PRO A 136 18.66 -2.55 12.29
C PRO A 136 18.11 -3.94 12.67
N THR A 137 18.90 -4.74 13.38
CA THR A 137 18.54 -6.11 13.80
C THR A 137 17.15 -6.19 14.47
N GLY A 138 16.23 -7.00 13.92
CA GLY A 138 14.92 -7.27 14.54
C GLY A 138 13.76 -7.42 13.55
N PHE A 139 12.58 -7.77 14.07
CA PHE A 139 11.31 -7.83 13.32
C PHE A 139 10.75 -6.40 13.17
N SER A 140 10.43 -5.97 11.94
CA SER A 140 10.25 -4.53 11.66
C SER A 140 8.95 -4.21 10.93
N TRP A 141 8.08 -3.47 11.62
CA TRP A 141 6.70 -3.13 11.27
C TRP A 141 6.56 -1.85 10.44
N GLY A 142 5.50 -1.73 9.63
CA GLY A 142 5.05 -0.43 9.13
C GLY A 142 5.73 0.14 7.89
N TYR A 143 6.40 -0.67 7.07
CA TYR A 143 7.04 -0.20 5.83
C TYR A 143 6.10 -0.26 4.61
N PRO A 144 6.21 0.65 3.63
CA PRO A 144 5.52 0.55 2.36
C PRO A 144 5.81 -0.78 1.63
N GLY A 145 4.77 -1.49 1.21
CA GLY A 145 4.88 -2.75 0.47
C GLY A 145 4.71 -4.04 1.25
N CYS A 146 4.45 -4.01 2.57
CA CYS A 146 4.19 -5.24 3.33
C CYS A 146 2.79 -5.78 3.06
N TYR A 147 2.61 -6.59 2.01
CA TYR A 147 1.28 -7.05 1.65
C TYR A 147 0.67 -8.08 2.62
N TRP A 148 1.52 -8.88 3.27
CA TRP A 148 1.07 -10.04 4.05
C TRP A 148 0.57 -9.71 5.46
N ILE A 149 0.90 -8.53 6.00
CA ILE A 149 0.62 -8.17 7.40
C ILE A 149 -0.59 -7.25 7.56
N GLY A 150 -1.29 -6.97 6.46
CA GLY A 150 -2.36 -5.98 6.41
C GLY A 150 -1.82 -4.54 6.45
N GLY A 151 -2.73 -3.56 6.58
CA GLY A 151 -2.41 -2.14 6.59
C GLY A 151 -2.42 -1.50 7.99
N ALA A 152 -2.34 -2.28 9.07
CA ALA A 152 -2.51 -1.79 10.44
C ALA A 152 -1.48 -0.71 10.84
N HIS A 153 -0.33 -0.69 10.19
CA HIS A 153 0.74 0.30 10.36
C HIS A 153 1.03 1.10 9.09
N GLY A 154 0.09 1.12 8.14
CA GLY A 154 0.14 1.91 6.90
C GLY A 154 0.83 1.24 5.70
N GLU A 155 1.09 -0.06 5.74
CA GLU A 155 2.04 -0.71 4.82
C GLU A 155 1.59 -0.85 3.37
N VAL A 156 0.29 -0.78 3.12
CA VAL A 156 -0.30 -1.08 1.80
C VAL A 156 -0.93 0.15 1.14
N THR A 157 -0.75 1.32 1.74
CA THR A 157 -1.48 2.54 1.38
C THR A 157 -0.58 3.77 1.39
N PHE A 158 -0.88 4.70 0.49
CA PHE A 158 -0.22 6.00 0.39
C PHE A 158 -1.25 7.13 0.39
N THR A 159 -0.79 8.33 0.72
CA THR A 159 -1.55 9.58 0.73
C THR A 159 -1.00 10.56 -0.30
N ALA A 160 -1.90 11.26 -0.97
CA ALA A 160 -1.60 12.36 -1.89
C ALA A 160 -1.45 13.71 -1.17
N PHE A 161 -1.24 13.71 0.15
CA PHE A 161 -1.07 14.94 0.91
C PHE A 161 0.11 15.77 0.38
N GLU A 162 1.20 15.15 -0.04
CA GLU A 162 2.26 15.83 -0.80
C GLU A 162 2.40 15.19 -2.19
N THR A 163 2.98 15.94 -3.13
CA THR A 163 3.26 15.47 -4.49
C THR A 163 4.24 14.29 -4.50
N PRO A 164 4.32 13.54 -5.62
CA PRO A 164 5.21 12.39 -5.69
C PRO A 164 6.68 12.75 -5.43
N ASN A 165 7.45 11.79 -4.89
CA ASN A 165 8.88 11.96 -4.56
C ASN A 165 9.18 13.15 -3.62
N THR A 166 8.21 13.59 -2.82
CA THR A 166 8.41 14.68 -1.85
C THR A 166 9.61 14.45 -0.93
N SER A 167 10.30 15.53 -0.55
CA SER A 167 11.37 15.48 0.46
C SER A 167 10.85 15.28 1.88
N ALA A 168 9.54 15.43 2.10
CA ALA A 168 8.91 15.09 3.38
C ALA A 168 9.11 13.59 3.66
N ALA A 169 9.55 13.24 4.87
CA ALA A 169 9.79 11.85 5.24
C ALA A 169 8.49 11.07 5.37
N ASP A 170 8.47 9.82 4.89
CA ASP A 170 7.41 8.88 5.27
C ASP A 170 7.44 8.68 6.79
N GLN A 171 6.26 8.66 7.41
CA GLN A 171 6.09 8.41 8.83
C GLN A 171 5.59 6.97 9.01
N ASN A 172 6.52 6.06 9.25
CA ASN A 172 6.28 4.63 9.38
C ASN A 172 6.23 4.23 10.86
N PHE A 173 5.64 3.08 11.19
CA PHE A 173 5.71 2.59 12.58
C PHE A 173 7.17 2.40 13.03
N LEU A 174 8.00 1.87 12.14
CA LEU A 174 9.44 1.82 12.30
C LEU A 174 10.12 2.20 10.99
N CYS A 175 10.91 3.29 11.01
CA CYS A 175 11.72 3.67 9.86
C CYS A 175 12.91 2.72 9.69
N LYS A 176 13.07 2.24 8.45
CA LYS A 176 14.07 1.24 8.08
C LYS A 176 15.36 1.85 7.52
N SER A 177 15.25 2.98 6.83
CA SER A 177 16.40 3.66 6.23
C SER A 177 16.36 5.15 6.56
N THR A 178 17.32 5.60 7.36
CA THR A 178 17.54 7.03 7.61
C THR A 178 18.54 7.63 6.62
N THR A 179 19.14 6.81 5.75
CA THR A 179 20.21 7.21 4.83
C THR A 179 19.77 7.26 3.37
N ASP A 180 18.59 6.74 3.03
CA ASP A 180 18.04 6.86 1.68
C ASP A 180 17.47 8.27 1.49
N VAL A 181 18.21 9.10 0.75
CA VAL A 181 17.85 10.49 0.46
C VAL A 181 16.62 10.61 -0.43
N ASN A 182 16.32 9.59 -1.25
CA ASN A 182 15.20 9.60 -2.20
C ASN A 182 13.93 9.00 -1.59
N ALA A 183 14.07 8.24 -0.50
CA ALA A 183 12.95 7.68 0.25
C ALA A 183 13.15 7.89 1.77
N PRO A 184 13.20 9.15 2.25
CA PRO A 184 13.37 9.43 3.66
C PRO A 184 12.22 8.84 4.47
N CYS A 185 12.52 8.33 5.68
CA CYS A 185 11.50 7.96 6.64
C CYS A 185 11.85 8.39 8.07
N VAL A 186 10.82 8.42 8.92
CA VAL A 186 10.92 8.60 10.38
C VAL A 186 9.95 7.65 11.07
N SER A 187 10.28 7.24 12.30
CA SER A 187 9.39 6.40 13.10
C SER A 187 8.32 7.25 13.79
N ASN A 188 7.05 6.94 13.56
CA ASN A 188 5.89 7.50 14.23
C ASN A 188 4.90 6.36 14.54
N GLN A 189 4.64 6.10 15.82
CA GLN A 189 3.72 5.03 16.24
C GLN A 189 2.26 5.50 16.34
N ILE A 190 2.01 6.80 16.27
CA ILE A 190 0.67 7.39 16.34
C ILE A 190 0.12 7.56 14.93
N ASP A 191 0.59 8.56 14.20
CA ASP A 191 0.15 8.84 12.83
C ASP A 191 1.03 8.11 11.83
N LYS A 192 0.47 7.81 10.64
CA LYS A 192 1.21 7.18 9.54
C LYS A 192 1.03 8.01 8.27
N TRP A 193 2.13 8.21 7.55
CA TRP A 193 2.15 8.98 6.31
C TRP A 193 3.08 8.27 5.34
N ASN A 194 2.55 7.78 4.23
CA ASN A 194 3.38 7.24 3.15
C ASN A 194 3.04 8.02 1.90
N TYR A 195 4.05 8.57 1.25
CA TYR A 195 3.85 9.31 0.02
C TYR A 195 4.13 8.41 -1.19
N ALA A 196 3.58 8.77 -2.35
CA ALA A 196 3.94 8.11 -3.59
C ALA A 196 5.42 8.38 -3.91
N ARG A 197 6.17 7.31 -4.18
CA ARG A 197 7.62 7.40 -4.42
C ARG A 197 8.06 6.40 -5.47
N SER A 198 9.01 6.80 -6.29
CA SER A 198 9.60 5.95 -7.31
C SER A 198 11.07 6.27 -7.51
N LYS A 199 11.80 5.31 -8.07
CA LYS A 199 13.15 5.54 -8.60
C LYS A 199 13.13 5.97 -10.07
N HIS A 200 11.94 6.06 -10.68
CA HIS A 200 11.79 6.72 -11.97
C HIS A 200 12.14 8.22 -11.84
N VAL A 201 12.87 8.73 -12.83
CA VAL A 201 13.30 10.14 -12.84
C VAL A 201 12.08 11.04 -13.07
N GLY A 202 11.90 12.03 -12.20
CA GLY A 202 10.94 13.11 -12.39
C GLY A 202 9.51 12.81 -11.97
N GLY A 203 9.22 11.64 -11.39
CA GLY A 203 7.84 11.30 -11.03
C GLY A 203 7.60 9.83 -10.69
N VAL A 204 6.33 9.44 -10.72
CA VAL A 204 5.84 8.10 -10.37
C VAL A 204 4.81 7.62 -11.39
N HIS A 205 4.66 6.31 -11.56
CA HIS A 205 3.47 5.78 -12.22
C HIS A 205 2.30 5.69 -11.23
N ILE A 206 1.10 6.02 -11.73
CA ILE A 206 -0.17 5.83 -11.04
C ILE A 206 -1.07 4.91 -11.86
N GLY A 207 -1.80 4.03 -11.17
CA GLY A 207 -2.90 3.28 -11.75
C GLY A 207 -4.21 4.02 -11.47
N MET A 208 -4.97 4.32 -12.51
CA MET A 208 -6.29 4.96 -12.45
C MET A 208 -7.37 3.91 -12.18
N ALA A 209 -8.53 4.33 -11.66
CA ALA A 209 -9.63 3.43 -11.32
C ALA A 209 -10.24 2.69 -12.53
N ASP A 210 -10.05 3.21 -13.74
CA ASP A 210 -10.42 2.53 -15.00
C ASP A 210 -9.35 1.55 -15.52
N GLY A 211 -8.21 1.43 -14.84
CA GLY A 211 -7.10 0.57 -15.21
C GLY A 211 -6.03 1.25 -16.09
N ALA A 212 -6.21 2.51 -16.49
CA ALA A 212 -5.17 3.24 -17.19
C ALA A 212 -3.95 3.48 -16.29
N VAL A 213 -2.76 3.47 -16.87
CA VAL A 213 -1.52 3.85 -16.17
C VAL A 213 -1.07 5.19 -16.70
N ARG A 214 -0.76 6.12 -15.79
CA ARG A 214 -0.26 7.46 -16.13
C ARG A 214 1.03 7.74 -15.37
N PHE A 215 1.97 8.43 -16.02
CA PHE A 215 3.15 8.96 -15.35
C PHE A 215 2.83 10.36 -14.79
N ILE A 216 3.03 10.57 -13.50
CA ILE A 216 2.76 11.84 -12.81
C ILE A 216 4.07 12.47 -12.39
N SER A 217 4.29 13.70 -12.86
CA SER A 217 5.45 14.50 -12.49
C SER A 217 5.48 14.79 -11.00
N GLU A 218 6.68 14.74 -10.40
CA GLU A 218 6.91 15.21 -9.02
C GLU A 218 6.66 16.72 -8.85
N ASN A 219 6.63 17.47 -9.97
CA ASN A 219 6.35 18.90 -10.03
C ASN A 219 4.88 19.24 -10.35
N ILE A 220 3.97 18.25 -10.34
CA ILE A 220 2.53 18.49 -10.52
C ILE A 220 2.01 19.51 -9.49
N ASP A 221 1.02 20.32 -9.86
CA ASP A 221 0.31 21.14 -8.87
C ASP A 221 -0.29 20.25 -7.77
N ARG A 222 -0.03 20.62 -6.51
CA ARG A 222 -0.48 19.82 -5.37
C ARG A 222 -2.01 19.77 -5.24
N GLY A 223 -2.71 20.82 -5.68
CA GLY A 223 -4.17 20.83 -5.74
C GLY A 223 -4.69 19.82 -6.75
N THR A 224 -4.14 19.81 -7.96
CA THR A 224 -4.45 18.82 -8.99
C THR A 224 -4.15 17.39 -8.52
N TYR A 225 -2.99 17.16 -7.90
CA TYR A 225 -2.63 15.83 -7.40
C TYR A 225 -3.57 15.34 -6.31
N ARG A 226 -3.98 16.23 -5.39
CA ARG A 226 -4.95 15.89 -4.34
C ARG A 226 -6.35 15.65 -4.92
N ALA A 227 -6.76 16.39 -5.95
CA ALA A 227 -8.02 16.17 -6.63
C ALA A 227 -8.08 14.76 -7.24
N LEU A 228 -7.00 14.31 -7.90
CA LEU A 228 -6.86 12.95 -8.44
C LEU A 228 -6.99 11.87 -7.36
N ALA A 229 -6.67 12.19 -6.11
CA ALA A 229 -6.72 11.25 -4.99
C ALA A 229 -8.13 10.99 -4.46
N THR A 230 -9.10 11.85 -4.80
CA THR A 230 -10.45 11.77 -4.25
C THR A 230 -11.42 11.10 -5.23
N MET A 231 -12.33 10.28 -4.69
CA MET A 231 -13.35 9.60 -5.49
C MET A 231 -14.65 10.40 -5.67
N SER A 232 -14.91 11.40 -4.82
CA SER A 232 -16.22 12.07 -4.72
C SER A 232 -16.18 13.53 -4.24
N GLY A 233 -15.21 14.33 -4.69
CA GLY A 233 -15.08 15.74 -4.30
C GLY A 233 -15.63 16.75 -5.32
N ASP A 234 -16.21 16.28 -6.43
CA ASP A 234 -16.74 17.07 -7.56
C ASP A 234 -15.66 17.98 -8.23
N GLU A 235 -14.40 17.60 -8.14
CA GLU A 235 -13.30 18.35 -8.75
C GLU A 235 -13.27 18.14 -10.28
N VAL A 236 -13.23 19.25 -11.02
CA VAL A 236 -12.94 19.22 -12.46
C VAL A 236 -11.43 19.20 -12.64
N ILE A 237 -10.89 18.07 -13.06
CA ILE A 237 -9.45 17.89 -13.28
C ILE A 237 -9.15 18.11 -14.76
N GLY A 238 -8.24 19.05 -15.05
CA GLY A 238 -7.76 19.33 -16.42
C GLY A 238 -6.80 18.24 -16.92
N GLU A 239 -6.09 18.50 -18.02
CA GLU A 239 -4.98 17.65 -18.47
C GLU A 239 -3.79 17.78 -17.50
N PHE A 240 -3.11 16.66 -17.22
CA PHE A 240 -2.00 16.56 -16.26
C PHE A 240 -0.97 15.52 -16.69
#